data_AF-A0A0B2UI00-F1
#
_entry.id   AF-A0A0B2UI00-F1
#
_cell.length_a   1.000
_cell.length_b   1.000
_cell.length_c   1.000
_cell.angle_alpha   90.00
_cell.angle_beta   90.00
_cell.angle_gamma   90.00
#
_symmetry.space_group_name_H-M   'P 1'
#
loop_
_entity.id
_entity.type
_entity.pdbx_description
1 polymer ?
#
loop_
_entity_poly.entity_id
_entity_poly.type
_entity_poly.pdbx_seq_one_letter_code
_entity_poly.pdbx_strand_id
1 'polypeptide(L)'
;MLPKSVVDVYNELKMVALGFKSPAFRAFFTTKAEEDFNGIKYMKESKEKDSAVKKYLEEQGELKDVLKRQSVIYNMFYDDASRI
;
A
#
# COMPACT_ATOMS: atom_id res chain seq x y z
N MET A 1 -2.70 -2.40 -21.18
CA MET A 1 -1.87 -2.19 -19.95
C MET A 1 -2.76 -1.69 -18.80
N LEU A 2 -2.27 -1.71 -17.56
CA LEU A 2 -2.88 -0.93 -16.46
C LEU A 2 -2.51 0.55 -16.63
N PRO A 3 -3.34 1.50 -16.16
CA PRO A 3 -2.99 2.92 -16.19
C PRO A 3 -1.72 3.20 -15.37
N LYS A 4 -0.94 4.20 -15.78
CA LYS A 4 0.27 4.60 -15.07
C LYS A 4 -0.02 4.97 -13.61
N SER A 5 -1.15 5.65 -13.35
CA SER A 5 -1.60 6.02 -12.01
C SER A 5 -1.72 4.84 -11.05
N VAL A 6 -2.16 3.67 -11.55
CA VAL A 6 -2.29 2.44 -10.74
C VAL A 6 -0.91 1.93 -10.32
N VAL A 7 0.04 1.96 -11.26
CA VAL A 7 1.43 1.54 -11.00
C VAL A 7 2.12 2.51 -10.04
N ASP A 8 1.91 3.81 -10.23
CA ASP A 8 2.49 4.86 -9.39
C ASP A 8 1.98 4.74 -7.94
N VAL A 9 0.67 4.60 -7.72
CA VAL A 9 0.08 4.42 -6.38
C VAL A 9 0.60 3.15 -5.70
N TYR A 10 0.68 2.03 -6.42
CA TYR A 10 1.26 0.79 -5.88
C TYR A 10 2.71 0.98 -5.43
N ASN A 11 3.55 1.61 -6.26
CA ASN A 11 4.95 1.85 -5.92
C ASN A 11 5.10 2.77 -4.71
N GLU A 12 4.29 3.84 -4.64
CA GLU A 12 4.28 4.74 -3.48
C GLU A 12 3.85 4.01 -2.20
N LEU A 13 2.80 3.19 -2.26
CA LEU A 13 2.32 2.41 -1.13
C LEU A 13 3.39 1.43 -0.64
N LYS A 14 4.07 0.75 -1.56
CA LYS A 14 5.19 -0.15 -1.26
C LYS A 14 6.35 0.59 -0.59
N MET A 15 6.69 1.79 -1.06
CA MET A 15 7.73 2.62 -0.43
C MET A 15 7.35 3.02 1.00
N VAL A 16 6.09 3.37 1.25
CA VAL A 16 5.60 3.69 2.60
C VAL A 16 5.63 2.45 3.50
N ALA A 17 5.20 1.28 3.00
CA ALA A 17 5.25 0.01 3.72
C ALA A 17 6.69 -0.37 4.12
N LEU A 18 7.67 -0.15 3.24
CA LEU A 18 9.08 -0.36 3.52
C LEU A 18 9.64 0.59 4.60
N GLY A 19 8.99 1.74 4.81
CA GLY A 19 9.35 2.72 5.84
C GLY A 19 9.05 2.28 7.28
N PHE A 20 8.25 1.24 7.50
CA PHE A 20 8.01 0.70 8.84
C PHE A 20 9.27 0.02 9.39
N LYS A 21 9.65 0.34 10.63
CA LYS A 21 10.77 -0.30 11.35
C LYS A 21 10.44 -1.71 11.80
N SER A 22 9.19 -1.95 12.22
CA SER A 22 8.72 -3.28 12.57
C SER A 22 8.74 -4.21 11.34
N PRO A 23 9.48 -5.34 11.40
CA PRO A 23 9.51 -6.30 10.30
C PRO A 23 8.12 -6.89 9.99
N ALA A 24 7.29 -7.10 11.01
CA ALA A 24 5.95 -7.65 10.85
C ALA A 24 5.04 -6.68 10.08
N PHE A 25 5.05 -5.40 10.44
CA PHE A 25 4.26 -4.37 9.74
C PHE A 25 4.76 -4.17 8.32
N ARG A 26 6.08 -4.11 8.13
CA ARG A 26 6.71 -4.01 6.82
C ARG A 26 6.27 -5.15 5.90
N ALA A 27 6.39 -6.39 6.37
CA ALA A 27 6.01 -7.57 5.61
C ALA A 27 4.52 -7.55 5.27
N PHE A 28 3.65 -7.33 6.27
CA PHE A 28 2.21 -7.30 6.09
C PHE A 28 1.76 -6.30 5.02
N PHE A 29 2.17 -5.03 5.15
CA PHE A 29 1.73 -3.99 4.21
C PHE A 29 2.35 -4.12 2.82
N THR A 30 3.56 -4.68 2.71
CA THR A 30 4.17 -4.97 1.40
C THR A 30 3.40 -6.09 0.70
N THR A 31 3.12 -7.19 1.39
CA THR A 31 2.33 -8.30 0.84
C THR A 31 0.94 -7.84 0.45
N LYS A 32 0.27 -7.05 1.29
CA LYS A 32 -1.08 -6.53 1.00
C LYS A 32 -1.09 -5.64 -0.25
N ALA A 33 -0.11 -4.76 -0.41
CA ALA A 33 0.03 -3.93 -1.61
C ALA A 33 0.19 -4.77 -2.89
N GLU A 34 0.98 -5.85 -2.82
CA GLU A 34 1.20 -6.77 -3.93
C GLU A 34 -0.07 -7.58 -4.27
N GLU A 35 -0.78 -8.09 -3.26
CA GLU A 35 -2.06 -8.80 -3.44
C GLU A 35 -3.10 -7.91 -4.12
N ASP A 36 -3.29 -6.68 -3.65
CA ASP A 36 -4.28 -5.75 -4.21
C ASP A 36 -3.92 -5.33 -5.64
N PHE A 37 -2.63 -5.08 -5.92
CA PHE A 37 -2.15 -4.76 -7.27
C PHE A 37 -2.32 -5.95 -8.22
N ASN A 38 -2.05 -7.17 -7.76
CA ASN A 38 -2.31 -8.37 -8.56
C ASN A 38 -3.80 -8.56 -8.81
N GLY A 39 -4.65 -8.30 -7.81
CA GLY A 39 -6.11 -8.31 -7.95
C GLY A 39 -6.60 -7.44 -9.11
N ILE A 40 -6.16 -6.17 -9.15
CA ILE A 40 -6.56 -5.27 -10.25
C ILE A 40 -5.94 -5.68 -11.60
N LYS A 41 -4.74 -6.27 -11.58
CA LYS A 41 -4.09 -6.81 -12.79
C LYS A 41 -4.87 -7.98 -13.38
N TYR A 42 -5.46 -8.85 -12.55
CA TYR A 42 -6.32 -9.96 -13.00
C TYR A 42 -7.70 -9.48 -13.46
N MET A 43 -8.26 -8.42 -12.85
CA MET A 43 -9.53 -7.82 -13.30
C MET A 43 -9.42 -7.07 -14.65
N LYS A 44 -8.21 -6.87 -15.17
CA LYS A 44 -7.92 -6.19 -16.43
C LYS A 44 -8.65 -6.77 -17.66
N GLU A 45 -9.10 -8.02 -17.58
CA GLU A 45 -9.80 -8.72 -18.66
C GLU A 45 -11.34 -8.65 -18.55
N SER A 46 -11.88 -8.04 -17.48
CA SER A 46 -13.32 -7.91 -17.26
C SER A 46 -13.90 -6.62 -17.86
N LYS A 47 -15.21 -6.64 -18.15
CA LYS A 47 -15.97 -5.46 -18.60
C LYS A 47 -16.09 -4.36 -17.52
N GLU A 48 -15.75 -4.66 -16.27
CA GLU A 48 -15.89 -3.76 -15.11
C GLU A 48 -14.57 -3.04 -14.75
N LYS A 49 -13.56 -3.14 -15.61
CA LYS A 49 -12.21 -2.66 -15.33
C LYS A 49 -12.13 -1.20 -14.91
N ASP A 50 -12.88 -0.30 -15.54
CA ASP A 50 -12.74 1.14 -15.30
C ASP A 50 -13.28 1.54 -13.92
N SER A 51 -14.39 0.94 -13.47
CA SER A 51 -14.91 1.17 -12.11
C SER A 51 -13.99 0.56 -11.06
N ALA A 52 -13.45 -0.64 -11.32
CA ALA A 52 -12.51 -1.30 -10.44
C ALA A 52 -11.19 -0.50 -10.30
N VAL A 53 -10.68 0.05 -11.40
CA VAL A 53 -9.48 0.90 -11.38
C VAL A 53 -9.71 2.19 -10.59
N LYS A 54 -10.87 2.84 -10.79
CA LYS A 54 -11.20 4.05 -10.03
C LYS A 54 -11.27 3.76 -8.53
N LYS A 55 -11.99 2.70 -8.15
CA LYS A 55 -12.11 2.25 -6.77
C LYS A 55 -10.74 1.92 -6.16
N TYR A 56 -9.90 1.19 -6.89
CA TYR A 56 -8.53 0.89 -6.45
C TYR A 56 -7.73 2.18 -6.19
N LEU A 57 -7.77 3.16 -7.08
CA LEU A 57 -7.04 4.41 -6.91
C LEU A 57 -7.51 5.21 -5.69
N GLU A 58 -8.82 5.23 -5.43
CA GLU A 58 -9.40 5.87 -4.23
C GLU A 58 -8.95 5.15 -2.95
N GLU A 59 -9.22 3.84 -2.85
CA GLU A 59 -8.93 3.06 -1.63
C GLU A 59 -7.43 3.02 -1.31
N GLN A 60 -6.57 2.82 -2.31
CA GLN A 60 -5.12 2.75 -2.11
C GLN A 60 -4.51 4.14 -1.88
N GLY A 61 -5.10 5.19 -2.44
CA GLY A 61 -4.74 6.57 -2.14
C GLY A 61 -4.98 6.91 -0.67
N GLU A 62 -6.15 6.58 -0.14
CA GLU A 62 -6.49 6.77 1.27
C GLU A 62 -5.60 5.93 2.19
N LEU A 63 -5.39 4.65 1.85
CA LEU A 63 -4.52 3.77 2.62
C LEU A 63 -3.09 4.31 2.69
N LYS A 64 -2.54 4.79 1.57
CA LYS A 64 -1.21 5.41 1.52
C LYS A 64 -1.09 6.58 2.51
N ASP A 65 -2.08 7.46 2.54
CA ASP A 65 -2.04 8.64 3.42
C ASP A 65 -2.19 8.26 4.89
N VAL A 66 -2.97 7.22 5.21
CA VAL A 66 -3.03 6.64 6.56
C VAL A 66 -1.68 6.01 6.93
N LEU A 67 -1.11 5.16 6.08
CA LEU A 67 0.16 4.47 6.37
C LEU A 67 1.33 5.43 6.50
N LYS A 68 1.38 6.53 5.74
CA LYS A 68 2.40 7.58 5.93
C LYS A 68 2.38 8.11 7.37
N ARG A 69 1.20 8.51 7.87
CA ARG A 69 1.02 9.01 9.24
C ARG A 69 1.35 7.94 10.28
N GLN A 70 0.85 6.72 10.06
CA GLN A 70 1.07 5.60 10.99
C GLN A 70 2.54 5.17 11.05
N SER A 71 3.27 5.18 9.93
CA SER A 71 4.69 4.82 9.91
C SER A 71 5.52 5.77 10.76
N VAL A 72 5.24 7.08 10.74
CA VAL A 72 5.93 8.07 11.57
C VAL A 72 5.66 7.79 13.05
N ILE A 73 4.38 7.73 13.44
CA ILE A 73 3.98 7.53 14.84
C ILE A 73 4.53 6.21 15.36
N TYR A 74 4.30 5.11 14.63
CA TYR A 74 4.74 3.78 15.05
C TYR A 74 6.26 3.72 15.22
N ASN A 75 7.01 4.28 14.27
CA ASN A 75 8.47 4.23 14.34
C ASN A 75 9.04 5.05 15.51
N MET A 76 8.37 6.12 15.94
CA MET A 76 8.77 6.87 17.14
C MET A 76 8.71 5.98 18.38
N PHE A 77 7.61 5.25 18.59
CA PHE A 77 7.43 4.41 19.77
C PHE A 77 8.11 3.04 19.66
N TYR A 78 8.35 2.54 18.45
CA TYR A 78 9.06 1.28 18.24
C TYR A 78 10.51 1.36 18.72
N ASP A 79 11.18 2.49 18.51
CA ASP A 79 12.54 2.70 19.02
C ASP A 79 12.57 2.76 20.55
N ASP A 80 11.58 3.39 21.17
CA ASP A 80 11.49 3.50 22.64
C ASP A 80 11.19 2.15 23.30
N ALA A 81 10.32 1.34 22.70
CA ALA A 81 10.01 -0.02 23.19
C ALA A 81 11.17 -1.01 22.99
N SER A 82 12.06 -0.75 22.02
CA SER A 82 13.24 -1.59 21.73
C SER A 82 14.43 -1.31 22.67
N ARG A 83 14.33 -0.32 23.56
CA ARG A 83 15.37 0.08 24.53
C ARG A 83 15.17 -0.53 25.93
N ILE A 84 14.20 -1.42 26.09
CA ILE A 84 13.94 -2.21 27.31
C ILE A 84 14.44 -3.63 27.07
#